data_AF-A0A2E0ZK40-F1
#
_entry.id   AF-A0A2E0ZK40-F1
#
_cell.length_a   1.000
_cell.length_b   1.000
_cell.length_c   1.000
_cell.angle_alpha   90.00
_cell.angle_beta   90.00
_cell.angle_gamma   90.00
#
_symmetry.space_group_name_H-M   'P 1'
#
loop_
_entity.id
_entity.type
_entity.pdbx_description
1 polymer ?
#
loop_
_entity_poly.entity_id
_entity_poly.type
_entity_poly.pdbx_seq_one_letter_code
_entity_poly.pdbx_strand_id
1 'polypeptide(L)'
;MKSVIRLLLLIVFFGLPLVLLGGRWGETAVHAGAATTPRINIPFTTAVEPDIPAAERGILWFGEVGPTTQSYSDVRIIYNHEKLHVTFHIIDRFMYYDPTPTAGDMANWDAATLYLNLSGNSGSTPTSSSYRFIGQLDALNANQQGQRPDYDFAYVGNGSGWTQTELAFETFAATQTTTGLNNQQDDAGWNITFRIPWSSLGLSGPPAEGTVWGLGLTMHDEDGTAHENRDWPEGLSSSSPATWGQLHFGLPGYTPPAGVVASDTLTIRHGENGATVPDGHVGGATNCGGYPPLWDIWGNFNYAGDHQINVQNQWNLGDWGCFSKYYITFPLDALPPDQAIVSAELSMYHFGNSLPSEAQPSLIQVFTVDEDWNENTLVWNNAPLAVENVARTWVDPIPLGGAGKYVTWDLSGAVAEAYANGQPLRLALYSADSARHSGKYFSSSEAGVSIRRPTLEIAYGSAYGFAVSSTPRLQTADPGDAAQYQLNISPTGGFDTAVTFQAPTVSGVTIDIPAGSVTPPGSKMITITHDNPSQTAGGLYAVPITVSGDGVERTIELYLLVNGSQQFLPLVQR
;
A
#
# COMPACT_ATOMS: atom_id res chain seq x y z
N MET A 1 -63.04 26.45 -41.66
CA MET A 1 -63.11 27.86 -42.10
C MET A 1 -62.28 28.73 -41.17
N LYS A 2 -61.44 29.59 -41.74
CA LYS A 2 -60.62 30.67 -41.14
C LYS A 2 -59.35 30.27 -40.34
N SER A 3 -58.24 30.71 -40.91
CA SER A 3 -56.85 30.79 -40.39
C SER A 3 -56.70 31.95 -39.40
N VAL A 4 -55.57 32.01 -38.63
CA VAL A 4 -54.67 33.19 -38.42
C VAL A 4 -53.99 33.29 -37.02
N ILE A 5 -52.64 33.16 -37.05
CA ILE A 5 -51.54 34.00 -36.45
C ILE A 5 -51.06 33.89 -34.97
N ARG A 6 -49.71 33.89 -34.86
CA ARG A 6 -48.78 34.09 -33.71
C ARG A 6 -48.50 35.58 -33.40
N LEU A 7 -48.23 35.96 -32.14
CA LEU A 7 -47.28 37.02 -31.72
C LEU A 7 -47.03 36.94 -30.19
N LEU A 8 -45.82 36.61 -29.71
CA LEU A 8 -44.70 37.47 -29.26
C LEU A 8 -45.04 38.50 -28.15
N LEU A 9 -44.37 38.39 -26.98
CA LEU A 9 -44.19 39.49 -26.04
C LEU A 9 -42.74 39.53 -25.53
N LEU A 10 -42.12 40.70 -25.68
CA LEU A 10 -40.76 41.05 -25.27
C LEU A 10 -40.90 42.03 -24.09
N ILE A 11 -40.20 41.80 -22.97
CA ILE A 11 -40.06 42.81 -21.91
C ILE A 11 -38.59 42.96 -21.54
N VAL A 12 -38.12 44.20 -21.70
CA VAL A 12 -36.79 44.72 -21.34
C VAL A 12 -36.89 45.35 -19.95
N PHE A 13 -35.89 45.16 -19.08
CA PHE A 13 -35.69 46.02 -17.91
C PHE A 13 -34.24 46.48 -17.77
N PHE A 14 -34.10 47.79 -17.57
CA PHE A 14 -32.91 48.59 -17.33
C PHE A 14 -32.34 48.39 -15.91
N GLY A 15 -31.07 48.74 -15.71
CA GLY A 15 -30.27 48.42 -14.52
C GLY A 15 -30.09 49.51 -13.45
N LEU A 16 -29.29 49.10 -12.44
CA LEU A 16 -28.62 49.82 -11.33
C LEU A 16 -29.43 50.20 -10.07
N PRO A 17 -28.81 50.25 -8.87
CA PRO A 17 -28.18 49.14 -8.13
C PRO A 17 -28.69 49.05 -6.68
N LEU A 18 -28.74 47.85 -6.09
CA LEU A 18 -29.04 47.69 -4.66
C LEU A 18 -27.78 47.26 -3.91
N VAL A 19 -27.33 48.12 -3.00
CA VAL A 19 -26.29 47.87 -2.01
C VAL A 19 -26.76 46.74 -1.09
N LEU A 20 -26.05 45.61 -1.07
CA LEU A 20 -26.27 44.50 -0.14
C LEU A 20 -25.03 44.32 0.74
N LEU A 21 -25.30 44.48 2.04
CA LEU A 21 -24.36 44.29 3.14
C LEU A 21 -23.82 42.85 3.14
N GLY A 22 -22.51 42.75 3.39
CA GLY A 22 -21.79 41.49 3.47
C GLY A 22 -22.24 40.62 4.64
N GLY A 23 -22.63 39.39 4.31
CA GLY A 23 -22.57 38.25 5.19
C GLY A 23 -21.69 37.21 4.51
N ARG A 24 -20.46 37.02 5.01
CA ARG A 24 -19.58 35.92 4.59
C ARG A 24 -20.20 34.62 5.11
N TRP A 25 -20.84 33.87 4.23
CA TRP A 25 -21.00 32.44 4.42
C TRP A 25 -19.70 31.80 3.94
N GLY A 26 -18.99 31.14 4.85
CA GLY A 26 -17.81 30.36 4.50
C GLY A 26 -18.25 29.18 3.66
N GLU A 27 -18.03 29.26 2.35
CA GLU A 27 -17.95 28.08 1.50
C GLU A 27 -16.76 27.26 2.00
N THR A 28 -17.05 26.12 2.61
CA THR A 28 -16.08 25.04 2.79
C THR A 28 -15.52 24.70 1.42
N ALA A 29 -14.27 25.08 1.18
CA ALA A 29 -13.52 24.60 0.04
C ALA A 29 -13.46 23.08 0.13
N VAL A 30 -14.24 22.40 -0.70
CA VAL A 30 -14.00 21.00 -1.03
C VAL A 30 -12.59 20.98 -1.63
N HIS A 31 -11.62 20.49 -0.85
CA HIS A 31 -10.32 20.14 -1.40
C HIS A 31 -10.60 19.04 -2.42
N ALA A 32 -10.55 19.38 -3.70
CA ALA A 32 -10.38 18.38 -4.74
C ALA A 32 -9.03 17.71 -4.46
N GLY A 33 -9.07 16.51 -3.86
CA GLY A 33 -7.88 15.68 -3.68
C GLY A 33 -7.21 15.49 -5.04
N ALA A 34 -5.88 15.55 -5.07
CA ALA A 34 -5.15 15.10 -6.24
C ALA A 34 -5.58 13.66 -6.55
N ALA A 35 -5.84 13.33 -7.81
CA ALA A 35 -6.21 11.97 -8.18
C ALA A 35 -5.09 11.01 -7.77
N THR A 36 -5.41 10.05 -6.90
CA THR A 36 -4.49 9.03 -6.43
C THR A 36 -4.06 8.17 -7.61
N THR A 37 -2.75 7.98 -7.80
CA THR A 37 -2.21 7.21 -8.92
C THR A 37 -2.03 5.75 -8.49
N PRO A 38 -2.72 4.77 -9.10
CA PRO A 38 -2.52 3.36 -8.77
C PRO A 38 -1.09 2.92 -9.08
N ARG A 39 -0.52 2.13 -8.17
CA ARG A 39 0.84 1.63 -8.20
C ARG A 39 0.88 0.16 -7.80
N ILE A 40 1.70 -0.62 -8.47
CA ILE A 40 2.06 -1.97 -8.05
C ILE A 40 3.58 -2.04 -7.79
N ASN A 41 3.92 -2.40 -6.57
CA ASN A 41 5.28 -2.69 -6.12
C ASN A 41 5.59 -4.16 -6.39
N ILE A 42 6.60 -4.42 -7.22
CA ILE A 42 6.93 -5.78 -7.65
C ILE A 42 8.24 -6.25 -7.03
N PRO A 43 8.29 -7.50 -6.53
CA PRO A 43 9.48 -8.02 -5.88
C PRO A 43 10.44 -8.65 -6.88
N PHE A 44 11.72 -8.61 -6.52
CA PHE A 44 12.77 -9.36 -7.18
C PHE A 44 12.82 -10.80 -6.67
N THR A 45 13.13 -11.75 -7.55
CA THR A 45 13.51 -13.12 -7.18
C THR A 45 14.77 -13.57 -7.91
N THR A 46 15.56 -14.42 -7.26
CA THR A 46 16.68 -15.12 -7.91
C THR A 46 16.23 -16.38 -8.66
N ALA A 47 14.99 -16.82 -8.44
CA ALA A 47 14.44 -18.00 -9.11
C ALA A 47 14.29 -17.74 -10.62
N VAL A 48 14.45 -18.82 -11.39
CA VAL A 48 14.26 -18.85 -12.84
C VAL A 48 13.21 -19.90 -13.18
N GLU A 49 12.62 -19.81 -14.37
CA GLU A 49 11.62 -20.78 -14.83
C GLU A 49 12.17 -22.22 -14.83
N PRO A 50 11.37 -23.24 -14.43
CA PRO A 50 9.95 -23.18 -14.09
C PRO A 50 9.67 -22.86 -12.60
N ASP A 51 10.70 -22.57 -11.79
CA ASP A 51 10.64 -22.55 -10.33
C ASP A 51 10.35 -21.15 -9.74
N ILE A 52 9.75 -20.25 -10.52
CA ILE A 52 9.44 -18.90 -10.04
C ILE A 52 8.26 -18.95 -9.04
N PRO A 53 8.45 -18.51 -7.78
CA PRO A 53 7.45 -18.66 -6.74
C PRO A 53 6.21 -17.79 -7.04
N ALA A 54 5.06 -18.45 -7.22
CA ALA A 54 3.79 -17.77 -7.48
C ALA A 54 3.33 -16.92 -6.29
N ALA A 55 3.46 -17.43 -5.06
CA ALA A 55 3.03 -16.74 -3.84
C ALA A 55 3.80 -15.45 -3.57
N GLU A 56 5.03 -15.32 -4.08
CA GLU A 56 5.87 -14.14 -3.85
C GLU A 56 5.58 -12.98 -4.79
N ARG A 57 4.75 -13.17 -5.82
CA ARG A 57 4.47 -12.16 -6.84
C ARG A 57 3.70 -10.98 -6.24
N GLY A 58 3.98 -9.75 -6.69
CA GLY A 58 3.05 -8.64 -6.48
C GLY A 58 1.74 -8.96 -7.19
N ILE A 59 0.60 -8.58 -6.60
CA ILE A 59 -0.73 -8.84 -7.19
C ILE A 59 -1.56 -7.56 -7.22
N LEU A 60 -2.34 -7.38 -8.27
CA LEU A 60 -3.40 -6.37 -8.37
C LEU A 60 -4.64 -7.00 -9.00
N TRP A 61 -5.78 -6.32 -8.97
CA TRP A 61 -7.00 -6.81 -9.58
C TRP A 61 -7.86 -5.72 -10.19
N PHE A 62 -8.74 -6.11 -11.12
CA PHE A 62 -9.75 -5.28 -11.75
C PHE A 62 -10.82 -6.13 -12.45
N GLY A 63 -11.94 -5.52 -12.83
CA GLY A 63 -13.08 -6.20 -13.45
C GLY A 63 -14.10 -6.72 -12.43
N GLU A 64 -15.07 -7.49 -12.93
CA GLU A 64 -16.25 -7.93 -12.18
C GLU A 64 -16.59 -9.39 -12.55
N VAL A 65 -17.36 -10.07 -11.70
CA VAL A 65 -17.87 -11.42 -11.98
C VAL A 65 -19.38 -11.35 -12.15
N GLY A 66 -19.90 -11.84 -13.27
CA GLY A 66 -21.34 -11.80 -13.54
C GLY A 66 -21.78 -12.75 -14.65
N PRO A 67 -23.09 -12.89 -14.85
CA PRO A 67 -23.65 -13.87 -15.80
C PRO A 67 -23.75 -13.33 -17.23
N THR A 68 -23.21 -12.15 -17.53
CA THR A 68 -23.25 -11.58 -18.89
C THR A 68 -21.84 -11.46 -19.43
N THR A 69 -21.37 -10.24 -19.68
CA THR A 69 -20.07 -9.91 -20.30
C THR A 69 -19.00 -9.54 -19.26
N GLN A 70 -19.26 -9.83 -17.98
CA GLN A 70 -18.36 -9.45 -16.91
C GLN A 70 -17.26 -10.49 -16.76
N SER A 71 -16.02 -10.02 -16.98
CA SER A 71 -14.81 -10.75 -16.65
C SER A 71 -14.00 -10.02 -15.58
N TYR A 72 -13.24 -10.79 -14.81
CA TYR A 72 -12.40 -10.31 -13.71
C TYR A 72 -10.98 -10.82 -13.86
N SER A 73 -9.97 -10.02 -13.50
CA SER A 73 -8.59 -10.48 -13.46
C SER A 73 -7.86 -10.18 -12.15
N ASP A 74 -7.14 -11.20 -11.68
CA ASP A 74 -5.97 -11.04 -10.82
C ASP A 74 -4.71 -11.00 -11.68
N VAL A 75 -3.91 -9.93 -11.59
CA VAL A 75 -2.63 -9.82 -12.30
C VAL A 75 -1.47 -9.97 -11.34
N ARG A 76 -0.63 -10.96 -11.57
CA ARG A 76 0.52 -11.33 -10.73
C ARG A 76 1.83 -10.98 -11.43
N ILE A 77 2.68 -10.19 -10.79
CA ILE A 77 3.89 -9.63 -11.39
C ILE A 77 5.12 -9.91 -10.52
N ILE A 78 6.20 -10.36 -11.16
CA ILE A 78 7.50 -10.60 -10.53
C ILE A 78 8.61 -10.45 -11.56
N TYR A 79 9.82 -10.16 -11.11
CA TYR A 79 10.97 -10.03 -11.99
C TYR A 79 12.20 -10.71 -11.43
N ASN A 80 13.10 -11.13 -12.32
CA ASN A 80 14.40 -11.71 -11.96
C ASN A 80 15.50 -11.08 -12.82
N HIS A 81 16.71 -11.66 -12.79
CA HIS A 81 17.82 -11.16 -13.59
C HIS A 81 17.62 -11.26 -15.10
N GLU A 82 16.67 -12.07 -15.59
CA GLU A 82 16.50 -12.40 -17.00
C GLU A 82 15.29 -11.71 -17.62
N LYS A 83 14.14 -11.71 -16.91
CA LYS A 83 12.85 -11.31 -17.47
C LYS A 83 11.94 -10.64 -16.44
N LEU A 84 11.03 -9.82 -16.95
CA LEU A 84 9.77 -9.45 -16.30
C LEU A 84 8.71 -10.52 -16.59
N HIS A 85 7.99 -10.97 -15.56
CA HIS A 85 6.90 -11.94 -15.67
C HIS A 85 5.60 -11.27 -15.23
N VAL A 86 4.62 -11.21 -16.14
CA VAL A 86 3.28 -10.66 -15.88
C VAL A 86 2.25 -11.73 -16.21
N THR A 87 1.52 -12.21 -15.21
CA THR A 87 0.49 -13.25 -15.40
C THR A 87 -0.89 -12.67 -15.13
N PHE A 88 -1.76 -12.67 -16.13
CA PHE A 88 -3.19 -12.45 -15.96
C PHE A 88 -3.84 -13.78 -15.59
N HIS A 89 -4.53 -13.84 -14.46
CA HIS A 89 -5.49 -14.89 -14.12
C HIS A 89 -6.88 -14.31 -14.33
N ILE A 90 -7.62 -14.83 -15.29
CA ILE A 90 -8.87 -14.26 -15.79
C ILE A 90 -10.01 -15.22 -15.43
N ILE A 91 -10.95 -14.73 -14.63
CA ILE A 91 -12.24 -15.38 -14.40
C ILE A 91 -13.14 -14.91 -15.53
N ASP A 92 -13.44 -15.83 -16.43
CA ASP A 92 -14.18 -15.59 -17.68
C ASP A 92 -15.09 -16.80 -17.92
N ARG A 93 -16.36 -16.49 -18.23
CA ARG A 93 -17.44 -17.46 -18.34
C ARG A 93 -17.41 -18.17 -19.68
N PHE A 94 -17.14 -17.45 -20.77
CA PHE A 94 -17.24 -17.97 -22.13
C PHE A 94 -15.96 -17.69 -22.89
N MET A 95 -15.12 -18.71 -23.03
CA MET A 95 -13.82 -18.52 -23.63
C MET A 95 -13.83 -18.66 -25.17
N TYR A 96 -13.52 -17.57 -25.87
CA TYR A 96 -13.38 -17.48 -27.32
C TYR A 96 -11.98 -17.09 -27.79
N TYR A 97 -11.51 -17.73 -28.85
CA TYR A 97 -10.23 -17.43 -29.48
C TYR A 97 -10.29 -17.58 -31.01
N ASP A 98 -9.46 -16.80 -31.71
CA ASP A 98 -9.17 -16.99 -33.14
C ASP A 98 -8.12 -18.08 -33.33
N PRO A 99 -8.39 -19.15 -34.10
CA PRO A 99 -7.38 -20.14 -34.48
C PRO A 99 -6.28 -19.64 -35.41
N THR A 100 -6.49 -18.48 -36.06
CA THR A 100 -5.58 -17.86 -37.04
C THR A 100 -5.43 -16.35 -36.79
N PRO A 101 -5.02 -15.95 -35.57
CA PRO A 101 -5.07 -14.55 -35.17
C PRO A 101 -4.17 -13.68 -36.04
N THR A 102 -4.64 -12.45 -36.32
CA THR A 102 -3.81 -11.39 -36.90
C THR A 102 -3.50 -10.32 -35.85
N ALA A 103 -2.39 -9.62 -36.04
CA ALA A 103 -1.97 -8.56 -35.12
C ALA A 103 -3.03 -7.46 -34.93
N GLY A 104 -3.79 -7.14 -35.98
CA GLY A 104 -4.82 -6.09 -35.96
C GLY A 104 -6.12 -6.51 -35.27
N ASP A 105 -6.42 -7.81 -35.28
CA ASP A 105 -7.71 -8.32 -34.81
C ASP A 105 -7.62 -9.02 -33.45
N MET A 106 -6.42 -9.27 -32.93
CA MET A 106 -6.20 -10.02 -31.69
C MET A 106 -6.91 -9.42 -30.47
N ALA A 107 -7.10 -8.10 -30.44
CA ALA A 107 -7.80 -7.43 -29.35
C ALA A 107 -9.33 -7.63 -29.38
N ASN A 108 -9.88 -8.26 -30.42
CA ASN A 108 -11.31 -8.54 -30.57
C ASN A 108 -11.69 -9.96 -30.08
N TRP A 109 -10.77 -10.65 -29.41
CA TRP A 109 -10.93 -12.00 -28.88
C TRP A 109 -10.44 -12.02 -27.43
N ASP A 110 -10.58 -13.15 -26.74
CA ASP A 110 -10.03 -13.28 -25.40
C ASP A 110 -8.52 -13.13 -25.43
N ALA A 111 -8.06 -12.00 -24.93
CA ALA A 111 -6.68 -11.58 -25.02
C ALA A 111 -6.33 -10.69 -23.84
N ALA A 112 -5.03 -10.54 -23.60
CA ALA A 112 -4.52 -9.56 -22.66
C ALA A 112 -3.53 -8.64 -23.37
N THR A 113 -3.61 -7.35 -23.09
CA THR A 113 -2.61 -6.36 -23.51
C THR A 113 -1.89 -5.79 -22.30
N LEU A 114 -0.56 -5.80 -22.35
CA LEU A 114 0.36 -5.18 -21.41
C LEU A 114 1.02 -3.96 -22.05
N TYR A 115 0.89 -2.81 -21.41
CA TYR A 115 1.56 -1.56 -21.79
C TYR A 115 2.63 -1.19 -20.76
N LEU A 116 3.84 -0.87 -21.23
CA LEU A 116 4.95 -0.42 -20.39
C LEU A 116 5.49 0.90 -20.93
N ASN A 117 5.73 1.88 -20.06
CA ASN A 117 6.51 3.08 -20.40
C ASN A 117 7.70 3.20 -19.46
N LEU A 118 8.91 3.01 -19.99
CA LEU A 118 10.14 3.00 -19.20
C LEU A 118 10.46 4.38 -18.61
N SER A 119 9.82 5.45 -19.10
CA SER A 119 9.96 6.82 -18.60
C SER A 119 8.88 7.21 -17.57
N GLY A 120 8.14 6.24 -17.03
CA GLY A 120 7.07 6.46 -16.05
C GLY A 120 5.68 6.67 -16.69
N ASN A 121 4.66 6.88 -15.87
CA ASN A 121 3.29 7.15 -16.30
C ASN A 121 3.10 8.63 -16.71
N SER A 122 3.86 9.07 -17.72
CA SER A 122 3.82 10.44 -18.21
C SER A 122 3.80 10.51 -19.73
N GLY A 123 3.27 11.61 -20.26
CA GLY A 123 3.19 11.85 -21.71
C GLY A 123 1.80 11.59 -22.30
N SER A 124 1.47 12.31 -23.37
CA SER A 124 0.17 12.25 -24.05
C SER A 124 0.14 11.33 -25.27
N THR A 125 1.30 10.76 -25.66
CA THR A 125 1.44 9.79 -26.75
C THR A 125 2.50 8.73 -26.40
N PRO A 126 2.40 7.50 -26.93
CA PRO A 126 3.43 6.48 -26.76
C PRO A 126 4.69 6.86 -27.54
N THR A 127 5.86 6.77 -26.91
CA THR A 127 7.16 7.13 -27.51
C THR A 127 8.02 5.88 -27.72
N SER A 128 9.28 6.04 -28.14
CA SER A 128 10.22 4.93 -28.25
C SER A 128 10.56 4.25 -26.90
N SER A 129 10.15 4.83 -25.77
CA SER A 129 10.21 4.20 -24.43
C SER A 129 8.91 3.50 -24.05
N SER A 130 7.91 3.46 -24.94
CA SER A 130 6.62 2.82 -24.71
C SER A 130 6.53 1.51 -25.50
N TYR A 131 6.10 0.46 -24.81
CA TYR A 131 5.97 -0.89 -25.34
C TYR A 131 4.55 -1.38 -25.13
N ARG A 132 4.03 -2.13 -26.10
CA ARG A 132 2.75 -2.84 -26.02
C ARG A 132 2.99 -4.29 -26.41
N PHE A 133 2.58 -5.20 -25.55
CA PHE A 133 2.58 -6.64 -25.79
C PHE A 133 1.13 -7.11 -25.72
N ILE A 134 0.68 -7.86 -26.72
CA ILE A 134 -0.65 -8.48 -26.72
C ILE A 134 -0.47 -9.98 -26.92
N GLY A 135 -1.24 -10.76 -26.18
CA GLY A 135 -1.29 -12.21 -26.32
C GLY A 135 -2.74 -12.69 -26.18
N GLN A 136 -3.14 -13.59 -27.07
CA GLN A 136 -4.48 -14.19 -27.06
C GLN A 136 -4.48 -15.51 -26.29
N LEU A 137 -5.64 -15.86 -25.73
CA LEU A 137 -5.98 -17.23 -25.43
C LEU A 137 -5.64 -18.15 -26.63
N ASP A 138 -5.08 -19.33 -26.35
CA ASP A 138 -4.84 -20.35 -27.36
C ASP A 138 -5.28 -21.75 -26.91
N ALA A 139 -5.74 -22.54 -27.88
CA ALA A 139 -6.06 -23.95 -27.66
C ALA A 139 -4.78 -24.79 -27.77
N LEU A 140 -3.99 -24.85 -26.69
CA LEU A 140 -2.73 -25.61 -26.61
C LEU A 140 -2.81 -27.05 -27.19
N ASN A 141 -3.98 -27.69 -27.15
CA ASN A 141 -4.20 -29.07 -27.59
C ASN A 141 -4.74 -29.21 -29.03
N ALA A 142 -5.09 -28.12 -29.72
CA ALA A 142 -5.77 -28.20 -31.01
C ALA A 142 -4.83 -28.47 -32.22
N ASN A 143 -3.50 -28.32 -32.06
CA ASN A 143 -2.57 -28.38 -33.19
C ASN A 143 -1.52 -29.50 -33.07
N GLN A 144 -1.89 -30.71 -33.47
CA GLN A 144 -0.95 -31.83 -33.71
C GLN A 144 -0.10 -31.68 -35.00
N GLN A 145 -0.14 -30.53 -35.68
CA GLN A 145 0.38 -30.36 -37.06
C GLN A 145 1.59 -29.41 -37.21
N GLY A 146 2.21 -28.96 -36.13
CA GLY A 146 3.54 -28.31 -36.19
C GLY A 146 3.59 -26.92 -36.85
N GLN A 147 2.44 -26.28 -37.11
CA GLN A 147 2.32 -24.88 -37.50
C GLN A 147 1.49 -24.16 -36.44
N ARG A 148 2.14 -23.57 -35.42
CA ARG A 148 1.45 -22.69 -34.46
C ARG A 148 1.51 -21.28 -35.04
N PRO A 149 0.36 -20.61 -35.33
CA PRO A 149 0.32 -19.17 -35.58
C PRO A 149 0.94 -18.38 -34.43
N ASP A 150 1.40 -17.16 -34.69
CA ASP A 150 1.87 -16.28 -33.64
C ASP A 150 0.65 -15.78 -32.83
N TYR A 151 0.51 -16.28 -31.61
CA TYR A 151 -0.54 -15.87 -30.66
C TYR A 151 -0.13 -14.67 -29.81
N ASP A 152 0.97 -14.01 -30.19
CA ASP A 152 1.50 -12.85 -29.51
C ASP A 152 2.13 -11.84 -30.48
N PHE A 153 1.93 -10.56 -30.19
CA PHE A 153 2.47 -9.47 -30.99
C PHE A 153 3.02 -8.35 -30.10
N ALA A 154 4.06 -7.68 -30.58
CA ALA A 154 4.68 -6.56 -29.91
C ALA A 154 4.66 -5.28 -30.74
N TYR A 155 4.62 -4.15 -30.05
CA TYR A 155 4.64 -2.82 -30.65
C TYR A 155 5.51 -1.89 -29.82
N VAL A 156 6.11 -0.91 -30.50
CA VAL A 156 6.85 0.19 -29.89
C VAL A 156 6.17 1.50 -30.26
N GLY A 157 6.11 2.44 -29.31
CA GLY A 157 5.55 3.76 -29.55
C GLY A 157 6.41 4.58 -30.52
N ASN A 158 5.76 5.39 -31.36
CA ASN A 158 6.42 6.19 -32.41
C ASN A 158 6.24 7.71 -32.25
N GLY A 159 5.76 8.16 -31.10
CA GLY A 159 5.44 9.55 -30.79
C GLY A 159 4.03 10.00 -31.20
N SER A 160 3.30 9.17 -31.95
CA SER A 160 1.91 9.43 -32.35
C SER A 160 0.96 8.25 -32.11
N GLY A 161 1.51 7.04 -31.98
CA GLY A 161 0.77 5.79 -31.79
C GLY A 161 1.75 4.61 -31.73
N TRP A 162 1.31 3.47 -32.24
CA TRP A 162 2.04 2.20 -32.13
C TRP A 162 2.55 1.72 -33.49
N THR A 163 3.77 1.20 -33.53
CA THR A 163 4.34 0.51 -34.68
C THR A 163 4.64 -0.93 -34.29
N GLN A 164 4.05 -1.89 -35.01
CA GLN A 164 4.33 -3.32 -34.78
C GLN A 164 5.82 -3.59 -35.00
N THR A 165 6.42 -4.39 -34.12
CA THR A 165 7.84 -4.71 -34.14
C THR A 165 8.04 -6.15 -33.69
N GLU A 166 9.03 -6.83 -34.26
CA GLU A 166 9.47 -8.14 -33.79
C GLU A 166 10.36 -7.96 -32.55
N LEU A 167 9.75 -8.06 -31.36
CA LEU A 167 10.48 -8.16 -30.09
C LEU A 167 10.47 -9.60 -29.63
N ALA A 168 11.58 -10.07 -29.06
CA ALA A 168 11.61 -11.40 -28.45
C ALA A 168 10.84 -11.38 -27.12
N PHE A 169 9.75 -12.12 -27.00
CA PHE A 169 9.09 -12.42 -25.74
C PHE A 169 8.34 -13.72 -25.89
N GLU A 170 7.81 -14.23 -24.80
CA GLU A 170 7.02 -15.46 -24.80
C GLU A 170 5.70 -15.20 -24.09
N THR A 171 4.61 -15.70 -24.68
CA THR A 171 3.35 -15.88 -23.98
C THR A 171 3.08 -17.36 -23.71
N PHE A 172 2.54 -17.64 -22.53
CA PHE A 172 2.06 -18.97 -22.15
C PHE A 172 0.64 -18.85 -21.63
N ALA A 173 -0.32 -19.44 -22.34
CA ALA A 173 -1.72 -19.49 -21.93
C ALA A 173 -2.07 -20.85 -21.33
N ALA A 174 -3.03 -20.90 -20.43
CA ALA A 174 -3.63 -22.13 -19.92
C ALA A 174 -5.10 -21.91 -19.56
N THR A 175 -5.93 -22.95 -19.67
CA THR A 175 -7.38 -22.85 -19.49
C THR A 175 -7.89 -23.75 -18.37
N GLN A 176 -9.03 -23.37 -17.81
CA GLN A 176 -9.82 -24.15 -16.86
C GLN A 176 -11.21 -24.41 -17.44
N THR A 177 -11.24 -24.89 -18.68
CA THR A 177 -12.46 -25.29 -19.38
C THR A 177 -12.86 -26.73 -19.06
N THR A 178 -14.15 -26.97 -18.90
CA THR A 178 -14.74 -28.32 -18.86
C THR A 178 -15.63 -28.61 -20.08
N THR A 179 -15.93 -27.58 -20.86
CA THR A 179 -16.92 -27.63 -21.95
C THR A 179 -16.29 -27.48 -23.33
N GLY A 180 -15.05 -26.99 -23.39
CA GLY A 180 -14.33 -26.63 -24.61
C GLY A 180 -14.33 -25.12 -24.84
N LEU A 181 -13.65 -24.67 -25.90
CA LEU A 181 -13.59 -23.25 -26.28
C LEU A 181 -14.62 -22.93 -27.37
N ASN A 182 -14.81 -21.64 -27.67
CA ASN A 182 -15.65 -21.10 -28.75
C ASN A 182 -17.11 -21.57 -28.66
N ASN A 183 -17.69 -21.54 -27.46
CA ASN A 183 -19.08 -21.95 -27.21
C ASN A 183 -19.68 -21.18 -26.03
N GLN A 184 -21.01 -21.25 -25.87
CA GLN A 184 -21.74 -20.56 -24.79
C GLN A 184 -22.03 -21.48 -23.60
N GLN A 185 -21.04 -22.22 -23.12
CA GLN A 185 -21.15 -23.01 -21.90
C GLN A 185 -20.21 -22.46 -20.84
N ASP A 186 -20.67 -22.51 -19.59
CA ASP A 186 -19.95 -21.95 -18.46
C ASP A 186 -18.64 -22.69 -18.23
N ASP A 187 -17.55 -21.93 -18.21
CA ASP A 187 -16.24 -22.39 -17.76
C ASP A 187 -15.77 -21.55 -16.56
N ALA A 188 -14.53 -21.77 -16.12
CA ALA A 188 -13.94 -21.07 -14.97
C ALA A 188 -12.94 -19.97 -15.37
N GLY A 189 -12.60 -19.87 -16.66
CA GLY A 189 -11.66 -18.90 -17.20
C GLY A 189 -10.30 -19.48 -17.58
N TRP A 190 -9.33 -18.58 -17.74
CA TRP A 190 -8.02 -18.86 -18.33
C TRP A 190 -6.94 -17.93 -17.76
N ASN A 191 -5.69 -18.23 -18.05
CA ASN A 191 -4.57 -17.37 -17.68
C ASN A 191 -3.60 -17.24 -18.85
N ILE A 192 -2.87 -16.12 -18.86
CA ILE A 192 -1.77 -15.87 -19.79
C ILE A 192 -0.61 -15.20 -19.07
N THR A 193 0.60 -15.72 -19.31
CA THR A 193 1.84 -15.17 -18.76
C THR A 193 2.70 -14.58 -19.86
N PHE A 194 3.01 -13.29 -19.76
CA PHE A 194 4.05 -12.62 -20.53
C PHE A 194 5.40 -12.79 -19.85
N ARG A 195 6.39 -13.29 -20.60
CA ARG A 195 7.78 -13.40 -20.17
C ARG A 195 8.63 -12.52 -21.08
N ILE A 196 9.03 -11.35 -20.57
CA ILE A 196 9.69 -10.30 -21.36
C ILE A 196 11.16 -10.21 -20.94
N PRO A 197 12.11 -10.65 -21.79
CA PRO A 197 13.53 -10.43 -21.57
C PRO A 197 13.89 -8.95 -21.47
N TRP A 198 14.82 -8.60 -20.59
CA TRP A 198 15.31 -7.22 -20.47
C TRP A 198 15.89 -6.67 -21.77
N SER A 199 16.55 -7.53 -22.55
CA SER A 199 17.11 -7.17 -23.86
C SER A 199 16.04 -6.71 -24.85
N SER A 200 14.82 -7.21 -24.76
CA SER A 200 13.69 -6.80 -25.60
C SER A 200 13.19 -5.39 -25.29
N LEU A 201 13.49 -4.91 -24.08
CA LEU A 201 13.25 -3.54 -23.64
C LEU A 201 14.50 -2.64 -23.81
N GLY A 202 15.55 -3.15 -24.47
CA GLY A 202 16.81 -2.42 -24.66
C GLY A 202 17.69 -2.35 -23.40
N LEU A 203 17.45 -3.21 -22.40
CA LEU A 203 18.15 -3.22 -21.12
C LEU A 203 19.10 -4.40 -21.01
N SER A 204 20.21 -4.21 -20.29
CA SER A 204 21.19 -5.29 -20.03
C SER A 204 20.83 -6.17 -18.83
N GLY A 205 19.77 -5.83 -18.09
CA GLY A 205 19.34 -6.47 -16.87
C GLY A 205 18.14 -5.74 -16.27
N PRO A 206 17.66 -6.17 -15.08
CA PRO A 206 16.53 -5.53 -14.43
C PRO A 206 16.85 -4.07 -14.05
N PRO A 207 15.83 -3.20 -14.00
CA PRO A 207 15.99 -1.85 -13.44
C PRO A 207 16.49 -1.88 -11.99
N ALA A 208 17.10 -0.77 -11.57
CA ALA A 208 17.47 -0.60 -10.17
C ALA A 208 16.21 -0.57 -9.29
N GLU A 209 16.34 -1.06 -8.06
CA GLU A 209 15.29 -0.93 -7.03
C GLU A 209 14.95 0.55 -6.83
N GLY A 210 13.66 0.87 -6.68
CA GLY A 210 13.13 2.24 -6.66
C GLY A 210 12.72 2.79 -8.03
N THR A 211 13.05 2.12 -9.14
CA THR A 211 12.65 2.58 -10.49
C THR A 211 11.13 2.52 -10.64
N VAL A 212 10.54 3.54 -11.27
CA VAL A 212 9.11 3.60 -11.61
C VAL A 212 8.91 3.65 -13.12
N TRP A 213 8.08 2.74 -13.64
CA TRP A 213 7.59 2.73 -15.02
C TRP A 213 6.09 3.03 -15.06
N GLY A 214 5.59 3.44 -16.22
CA GLY A 214 4.15 3.43 -16.50
C GLY A 214 3.70 2.02 -16.81
N LEU A 215 2.56 1.62 -16.26
CA LEU A 215 1.94 0.31 -16.46
C LEU A 215 0.47 0.46 -16.81
N GLY A 216 0.10 -0.10 -17.96
CA GLY A 216 -1.28 -0.26 -18.36
C GLY A 216 -1.59 -1.72 -18.64
N LEU A 217 -2.80 -2.15 -18.31
CA LEU A 217 -3.27 -3.51 -18.53
C LEU A 217 -4.67 -3.43 -19.13
N THR A 218 -4.92 -4.19 -20.20
CA THR A 218 -6.26 -4.37 -20.76
C THR A 218 -6.55 -5.87 -20.84
N MET A 219 -7.68 -6.28 -20.31
CA MET A 219 -8.28 -7.59 -20.55
C MET A 219 -9.33 -7.42 -21.65
N HIS A 220 -9.19 -8.22 -22.70
CA HIS A 220 -10.11 -8.29 -23.83
C HIS A 220 -10.96 -9.56 -23.66
N ASP A 221 -12.27 -9.41 -23.82
CA ASP A 221 -13.29 -10.43 -23.56
C ASP A 221 -14.23 -10.53 -24.76
N GLU A 222 -14.44 -11.73 -25.30
CA GLU A 222 -15.35 -12.00 -26.43
C GLU A 222 -16.27 -13.18 -26.10
N ASP A 223 -17.58 -12.92 -26.07
CA ASP A 223 -18.60 -13.93 -25.71
C ASP A 223 -19.33 -14.52 -26.94
N GLY A 224 -18.77 -14.33 -28.14
CA GLY A 224 -19.39 -14.60 -29.44
C GLY A 224 -20.53 -13.65 -29.83
N THR A 225 -21.09 -12.91 -28.86
CA THR A 225 -22.21 -11.96 -29.06
C THR A 225 -21.94 -10.57 -28.52
N ALA A 226 -20.88 -10.42 -27.74
CA ALA A 226 -20.48 -9.18 -27.10
C ALA A 226 -18.96 -9.17 -26.95
N HIS A 227 -18.40 -7.96 -26.97
CA HIS A 227 -16.99 -7.73 -26.75
C HIS A 227 -16.84 -6.64 -25.70
N GLU A 228 -16.07 -6.91 -24.67
CA GLU A 228 -15.83 -5.99 -23.57
C GLU A 228 -14.34 -5.88 -23.26
N ASN A 229 -13.92 -4.67 -22.90
CA ASN A 229 -12.57 -4.42 -22.40
C ASN A 229 -12.66 -3.92 -20.97
N ARG A 230 -11.80 -4.46 -20.11
CA ARG A 230 -11.58 -3.95 -18.76
C ARG A 230 -10.13 -3.53 -18.63
N ASP A 231 -9.92 -2.36 -18.05
CA ASP A 231 -8.61 -1.74 -17.96
C ASP A 231 -8.15 -1.58 -16.52
N TRP A 232 -6.84 -1.67 -16.32
CA TRP A 232 -6.17 -1.16 -15.14
C TRP A 232 -5.06 -0.17 -15.53
N PRO A 233 -5.02 1.03 -14.94
CA PRO A 233 -6.09 1.63 -14.12
C PRO A 233 -7.39 1.88 -14.89
N GLU A 234 -8.48 2.11 -14.15
CA GLU A 234 -9.73 2.59 -14.75
C GLU A 234 -9.51 3.91 -15.50
N GLY A 235 -10.09 4.03 -16.70
CA GLY A 235 -9.91 5.20 -17.55
C GLY A 235 -8.57 5.23 -18.31
N LEU A 236 -7.81 4.14 -18.31
CA LEU A 236 -6.64 3.96 -19.16
C LEU A 236 -6.96 4.30 -20.62
N SER A 237 -6.02 5.01 -21.24
CA SER A 237 -5.97 5.20 -22.68
C SER A 237 -4.68 4.60 -23.20
N SER A 238 -4.78 3.61 -24.10
CA SER A 238 -3.63 2.94 -24.73
C SER A 238 -2.72 3.89 -25.51
N SER A 239 -3.22 5.08 -25.88
CA SER A 239 -2.46 6.12 -26.58
C SER A 239 -1.95 7.24 -25.68
N SER A 240 -2.16 7.20 -24.35
CA SER A 240 -1.74 8.29 -23.45
C SER A 240 -1.11 7.73 -22.17
N PRO A 241 0.22 7.54 -22.13
CA PRO A 241 0.89 6.97 -20.96
C PRO A 241 0.69 7.73 -19.64
N ALA A 242 0.28 9.00 -19.67
CA ALA A 242 -0.13 9.76 -18.49
C ALA A 242 -1.39 9.23 -17.78
N THR A 243 -2.17 8.36 -18.46
CA THR A 243 -3.36 7.71 -17.89
C THR A 243 -3.05 6.34 -17.26
N TRP A 244 -1.80 5.88 -17.39
CA TRP A 244 -1.41 4.56 -16.90
C TRP A 244 -1.08 4.61 -15.40
N GLY A 245 -1.10 3.44 -14.77
CA GLY A 245 -0.65 3.27 -13.39
C GLY A 245 0.87 3.20 -13.31
N GLN A 246 1.39 2.90 -12.13
CA GLN A 246 2.82 2.81 -11.87
C GLN A 246 3.24 1.36 -11.62
N LEU A 247 4.31 0.92 -12.26
CA LEU A 247 5.06 -0.28 -11.90
C LEU A 247 6.33 0.15 -11.17
N HIS A 248 6.43 -0.17 -9.90
CA HIS A 248 7.58 0.17 -9.06
C HIS A 248 8.40 -1.09 -8.76
N PHE A 249 9.71 -1.03 -9.00
CA PHE A 249 10.63 -2.14 -8.76
C PHE A 249 11.12 -2.13 -7.31
N GLY A 250 10.74 -3.14 -6.53
CA GLY A 250 11.00 -3.21 -5.09
C GLY A 250 9.75 -2.96 -4.27
N LEU A 251 9.85 -3.19 -2.96
CA LEU A 251 8.79 -2.88 -2.00
C LEU A 251 8.93 -1.43 -1.51
N PRO A 252 7.84 -0.78 -1.08
CA PRO A 252 7.93 0.54 -0.50
C PRO A 252 8.61 0.44 0.87
N GLY A 253 9.61 1.30 1.10
CA GLY A 253 10.23 1.49 2.40
C GLY A 253 9.69 2.74 3.06
N TYR A 254 9.64 2.74 4.39
CA TYR A 254 9.36 3.94 5.17
C TYR A 254 10.56 4.29 6.05
N THR A 255 10.92 5.56 6.08
CA THR A 255 11.86 6.11 7.05
C THR A 255 11.18 7.28 7.74
N PRO A 256 11.03 7.25 9.07
CA PRO A 256 10.46 8.37 9.81
C PRO A 256 11.21 9.67 9.52
N PRO A 257 10.55 10.84 9.59
CA PRO A 257 11.23 12.11 9.42
C PRO A 257 12.41 12.24 10.39
N ALA A 258 13.52 12.78 9.88
CA ALA A 258 14.75 12.88 10.65
C ALA A 258 14.54 13.68 11.95
N GLY A 259 15.04 13.14 13.06
CA GLY A 259 14.95 13.77 14.38
C GLY A 259 13.62 13.58 15.10
N VAL A 260 12.64 12.88 14.51
CA VAL A 260 11.41 12.48 15.21
C VAL A 260 11.69 11.23 16.04
N VAL A 261 11.29 11.25 17.31
CA VAL A 261 11.35 10.12 18.22
C VAL A 261 9.96 9.85 18.77
N ALA A 262 9.62 8.58 19.01
CA ALA A 262 8.31 8.23 19.56
C ALA A 262 8.17 8.84 20.96
N SER A 263 7.13 9.64 21.16
CA SER A 263 6.77 10.21 22.45
C SER A 263 5.53 9.56 23.05
N ASP A 264 4.68 8.95 22.22
CA ASP A 264 3.47 8.27 22.65
C ASP A 264 3.05 7.20 21.63
N THR A 265 2.09 6.37 22.02
CA THR A 265 1.49 5.31 21.20
C THR A 265 -0.03 5.41 21.22
N LEU A 266 -0.65 5.34 20.04
CA LEU A 266 -2.09 5.20 19.88
C LEU A 266 -2.44 3.77 19.46
N THR A 267 -3.40 3.16 20.16
CA THR A 267 -3.98 1.86 19.78
C THR A 267 -5.41 2.09 19.28
N ILE A 268 -5.70 1.65 18.05
CA ILE A 268 -7.02 1.71 17.44
C ILE A 268 -7.53 0.28 17.22
N ARG A 269 -8.69 -0.02 17.79
CA ARG A 269 -9.38 -1.32 17.70
C ARG A 269 -10.88 -1.10 17.80
N HIS A 270 -11.68 -1.85 17.05
CA HIS A 270 -13.13 -1.73 17.09
C HIS A 270 -13.69 -1.82 18.52
N GLY A 271 -14.42 -0.79 18.94
CA GLY A 271 -15.07 -0.66 20.25
C GLY A 271 -14.14 -0.19 21.39
N GLU A 272 -12.83 -0.11 21.16
CA GLU A 272 -11.87 0.41 22.14
C GLU A 272 -11.84 1.93 22.07
N ASN A 273 -12.00 2.59 23.22
CA ASN A 273 -12.08 4.06 23.33
C ASN A 273 -13.11 4.73 22.39
N GLY A 274 -14.15 3.98 21.99
CA GLY A 274 -15.19 4.46 21.08
C GLY A 274 -14.83 4.41 19.59
N ALA A 275 -13.68 3.84 19.21
CA ALA A 275 -13.31 3.70 17.81
C ALA A 275 -14.27 2.77 17.05
N THR A 276 -14.69 3.18 15.86
CA THR A 276 -15.42 2.34 14.91
C THR A 276 -14.47 1.96 13.78
N VAL A 277 -14.18 0.68 13.67
CA VAL A 277 -13.31 0.11 12.64
C VAL A 277 -14.17 -0.85 11.81
N PRO A 278 -14.83 -0.36 10.74
CA PRO A 278 -15.61 -1.24 9.88
C PRO A 278 -14.66 -2.17 9.12
N ASP A 279 -15.07 -3.43 8.98
CA ASP A 279 -14.32 -4.44 8.25
C ASP A 279 -15.26 -5.38 7.50
N GLY A 280 -14.75 -6.12 6.52
CA GLY A 280 -15.58 -7.05 5.76
C GLY A 280 -14.76 -7.84 4.75
N HIS A 281 -15.15 -9.08 4.48
CA HIS A 281 -14.56 -9.87 3.40
C HIS A 281 -15.50 -9.97 2.21
N VAL A 282 -14.94 -10.23 1.04
CA VAL A 282 -15.68 -10.41 -0.22
C VAL A 282 -15.24 -11.67 -0.94
N GLY A 283 -16.13 -12.23 -1.75
CA GLY A 283 -15.89 -13.46 -2.52
C GLY A 283 -16.36 -14.72 -1.77
N GLY A 284 -15.50 -15.73 -1.67
CA GLY A 284 -15.85 -17.07 -1.20
C GLY A 284 -15.98 -17.25 0.32
N ALA A 285 -15.53 -16.27 1.12
CA ALA A 285 -15.59 -16.32 2.58
C ALA A 285 -15.06 -17.65 3.14
N THR A 286 -15.77 -18.28 4.09
CA THR A 286 -15.32 -19.50 4.76
C THR A 286 -15.79 -20.80 4.12
N ASN A 287 -16.65 -20.74 3.10
CA ASN A 287 -17.30 -21.91 2.50
C ASN A 287 -17.10 -22.01 0.97
N CYS A 288 -16.15 -21.25 0.42
CA CYS A 288 -15.91 -21.15 -1.02
C CYS A 288 -17.18 -20.79 -1.82
N GLY A 289 -17.98 -19.87 -1.27
CA GLY A 289 -19.23 -19.46 -1.87
C GLY A 289 -20.37 -20.46 -1.75
N GLY A 290 -20.17 -21.68 -1.22
CA GLY A 290 -21.27 -22.61 -0.91
C GLY A 290 -21.96 -23.31 -2.09
N TYR A 291 -21.32 -23.37 -3.27
CA TYR A 291 -21.82 -24.01 -4.52
C TYR A 291 -23.17 -23.51 -5.11
N PRO A 292 -23.48 -22.21 -5.14
CA PRO A 292 -24.56 -21.68 -5.98
C PRO A 292 -24.16 -21.69 -7.47
N PRO A 293 -25.06 -21.29 -8.39
CA PRO A 293 -24.62 -20.82 -9.70
C PRO A 293 -23.69 -19.60 -9.50
N LEU A 294 -22.38 -19.84 -9.54
CA LEU A 294 -21.38 -18.86 -9.12
C LEU A 294 -21.48 -17.57 -9.93
N TRP A 295 -21.68 -17.68 -11.24
CA TRP A 295 -21.81 -16.56 -12.16
C TRP A 295 -22.96 -15.60 -11.83
N ASP A 296 -24.07 -16.09 -11.28
CA ASP A 296 -25.25 -15.26 -11.01
C ASP A 296 -25.15 -14.49 -9.68
N ILE A 297 -24.54 -15.07 -8.64
CA ILE A 297 -24.66 -14.54 -7.28
C ILE A 297 -23.35 -14.34 -6.52
N TRP A 298 -22.27 -15.04 -6.89
CA TRP A 298 -21.04 -15.05 -6.07
C TRP A 298 -20.42 -13.66 -5.96
N GLY A 299 -20.35 -12.92 -7.08
CA GLY A 299 -19.79 -11.56 -7.12
C GLY A 299 -20.54 -10.56 -6.25
N ASN A 300 -21.75 -10.91 -5.80
CA ASN A 300 -22.66 -10.08 -5.03
C ASN A 300 -22.90 -10.58 -3.59
N PHE A 301 -22.10 -11.53 -3.10
CA PHE A 301 -22.17 -11.93 -1.70
C PHE A 301 -21.66 -10.84 -0.76
N ASN A 302 -22.47 -10.54 0.25
CA ASN A 302 -22.15 -9.63 1.34
C ASN A 302 -22.12 -10.39 2.66
N TYR A 303 -21.12 -10.08 3.48
CA TYR A 303 -20.82 -10.75 4.74
C TYR A 303 -20.75 -9.78 5.92
N ALA A 304 -21.56 -8.72 5.88
CA ALA A 304 -21.60 -7.73 6.96
C ALA A 304 -21.89 -8.38 8.31
N GLY A 305 -21.13 -7.98 9.33
CA GLY A 305 -21.28 -8.49 10.70
C GLY A 305 -20.67 -9.86 10.95
N ASP A 306 -19.96 -10.47 9.99
CA ASP A 306 -19.31 -11.76 10.21
C ASP A 306 -18.22 -11.65 11.28
N HIS A 307 -18.15 -12.64 12.17
CA HIS A 307 -17.20 -12.68 13.29
C HIS A 307 -15.77 -13.16 12.89
N GLN A 308 -15.58 -13.50 11.62
CA GLN A 308 -14.36 -14.08 11.09
C GLN A 308 -14.15 -13.67 9.64
N ILE A 309 -12.90 -13.66 9.20
CA ILE A 309 -12.50 -13.32 7.83
C ILE A 309 -11.61 -14.39 7.24
N ASN A 310 -11.61 -14.49 5.91
CA ASN A 310 -10.73 -15.35 5.14
C ASN A 310 -9.94 -14.51 4.11
N VAL A 311 -8.64 -14.78 4.01
CA VAL A 311 -7.79 -14.31 2.90
C VAL A 311 -7.30 -15.55 2.14
N GLN A 312 -7.65 -15.63 0.85
CA GLN A 312 -7.41 -16.84 0.05
C GLN A 312 -7.31 -16.56 -1.45
N ASN A 313 -6.27 -17.09 -2.10
CA ASN A 313 -6.11 -17.13 -3.57
C ASN A 313 -5.45 -18.45 -3.97
N GLN A 314 -5.65 -18.91 -5.21
CA GLN A 314 -5.08 -20.17 -5.72
C GLN A 314 -4.67 -20.02 -7.20
N TRP A 315 -3.88 -20.97 -7.72
CA TRP A 315 -3.50 -20.96 -9.14
C TRP A 315 -4.59 -21.53 -10.04
N ASN A 316 -5.29 -22.56 -9.58
CA ASN A 316 -6.33 -23.20 -10.36
C ASN A 316 -7.59 -22.31 -10.36
N LEU A 317 -7.91 -21.71 -11.50
CA LEU A 317 -9.12 -20.91 -11.66
C LEU A 317 -10.40 -21.72 -11.46
N GLY A 318 -10.40 -23.05 -11.62
CA GLY A 318 -11.55 -23.89 -11.26
C GLY A 318 -11.99 -23.77 -9.79
N ASP A 319 -11.11 -23.25 -8.92
CA ASP A 319 -11.37 -23.01 -7.50
C ASP A 319 -11.65 -21.52 -7.19
N TRP A 320 -11.91 -20.66 -8.19
CA TRP A 320 -12.10 -19.20 -8.00
C TRP A 320 -13.23 -18.84 -7.03
N GLY A 321 -14.25 -19.70 -6.91
CA GLY A 321 -15.30 -19.54 -5.89
C GLY A 321 -14.77 -19.51 -4.45
N CYS A 322 -13.54 -20.00 -4.20
CA CYS A 322 -12.85 -19.92 -2.92
C CYS A 322 -12.06 -18.62 -2.70
N PHE A 323 -11.91 -17.75 -3.70
CA PHE A 323 -11.08 -16.56 -3.59
C PHE A 323 -11.71 -15.58 -2.61
N SER A 324 -10.93 -15.00 -1.70
CA SER A 324 -11.44 -14.15 -0.64
C SER A 324 -10.47 -13.01 -0.33
N LYS A 325 -10.98 -11.77 -0.40
CA LYS A 325 -10.26 -10.55 0.00
C LYS A 325 -10.87 -10.00 1.28
N TYR A 326 -10.09 -9.22 2.03
CA TYR A 326 -10.53 -8.58 3.25
C TYR A 326 -10.30 -7.08 3.19
N TYR A 327 -11.26 -6.28 3.66
CA TYR A 327 -11.21 -4.81 3.71
C TYR A 327 -11.39 -4.34 5.14
N ILE A 328 -10.66 -3.29 5.53
CA ILE A 328 -10.73 -2.69 6.86
C ILE A 328 -10.38 -1.21 6.81
N THR A 329 -11.08 -0.39 7.60
CA THR A 329 -10.82 1.04 7.70
C THR A 329 -10.53 1.44 9.15
N PHE A 330 -9.37 2.04 9.40
CA PHE A 330 -9.01 2.60 10.70
C PHE A 330 -9.19 4.14 10.69
N PRO A 331 -9.99 4.70 11.61
CA PRO A 331 -10.06 6.15 11.78
C PRO A 331 -8.77 6.67 12.42
N LEU A 332 -8.21 7.76 11.89
CA LEU A 332 -6.94 8.36 12.36
C LEU A 332 -7.13 9.69 13.11
N ASP A 333 -8.38 10.12 13.33
CA ASP A 333 -8.75 11.39 13.95
C ASP A 333 -8.33 11.51 15.43
N ALA A 334 -8.06 10.38 16.09
CA ALA A 334 -7.52 10.35 17.44
C ALA A 334 -6.02 10.68 17.52
N LEU A 335 -5.29 10.70 16.39
CA LEU A 335 -3.90 11.19 16.38
C LEU A 335 -3.89 12.72 16.57
N PRO A 336 -3.09 13.26 17.51
CA PRO A 336 -2.95 14.70 17.65
C PRO A 336 -2.43 15.34 16.36
N PRO A 337 -2.72 16.62 16.07
CA PRO A 337 -2.10 17.33 14.95
C PRO A 337 -0.59 17.51 15.14
N ASP A 338 0.11 17.86 14.06
CA ASP A 338 1.54 18.17 14.02
C ASP A 338 2.45 17.02 14.52
N GLN A 339 1.98 15.78 14.38
CA GLN A 339 2.74 14.58 14.67
C GLN A 339 3.32 13.99 13.40
N ALA A 340 4.39 13.22 13.57
CA ALA A 340 4.96 12.37 12.54
C ALA A 340 4.95 10.93 13.04
N ILE A 341 4.64 10.01 12.13
CA ILE A 341 4.59 8.58 12.44
C ILE A 341 6.02 8.06 12.54
N VAL A 342 6.32 7.38 13.63
CA VAL A 342 7.62 6.72 13.85
C VAL A 342 7.51 5.25 13.45
N SER A 343 6.42 4.59 13.84
CA SER A 343 6.09 3.26 13.36
C SER A 343 4.59 3.02 13.45
N ALA A 344 4.05 2.15 12.60
CA ALA A 344 2.70 1.65 12.74
C ALA A 344 2.62 0.17 12.38
N GLU A 345 1.88 -0.61 13.18
CA GLU A 345 1.72 -2.06 13.00
C GLU A 345 0.24 -2.43 12.99
N LEU A 346 -0.20 -3.13 11.95
CA LEU A 346 -1.47 -3.87 11.96
C LEU A 346 -1.23 -5.25 12.56
N SER A 347 -2.04 -5.61 13.55
CA SER A 347 -2.05 -6.95 14.15
C SER A 347 -3.42 -7.60 13.98
N MET A 348 -3.43 -8.82 13.44
CA MET A 348 -4.65 -9.63 13.26
C MET A 348 -4.50 -11.00 13.90
N TYR A 349 -5.54 -11.47 14.59
CA TYR A 349 -5.53 -12.77 15.25
C TYR A 349 -5.88 -13.90 14.28
N HIS A 350 -4.87 -14.64 13.84
CA HIS A 350 -5.01 -15.83 13.03
C HIS A 350 -5.42 -17.02 13.91
N PHE A 351 -6.51 -17.72 13.56
CA PHE A 351 -7.00 -18.85 14.35
C PHE A 351 -7.22 -20.15 13.55
N GLY A 352 -7.14 -20.13 12.21
CA GLY A 352 -7.38 -21.32 11.41
C GLY A 352 -6.90 -21.23 9.98
N ASN A 353 -6.94 -22.34 9.25
CA ASN A 353 -6.56 -22.44 7.84
C ASN A 353 -7.49 -23.40 7.12
N SER A 354 -7.54 -23.30 5.79
CA SER A 354 -8.20 -24.30 4.96
C SER A 354 -7.41 -25.61 5.04
N LEU A 355 -8.09 -26.72 5.38
CA LEU A 355 -7.52 -28.07 5.53
C LEU A 355 -6.10 -28.09 6.17
N PRO A 356 -5.98 -28.01 7.50
CA PRO A 356 -4.69 -27.85 8.20
C PRO A 356 -3.61 -28.88 7.90
N SER A 357 -3.96 -30.08 7.43
CA SER A 357 -3.00 -31.14 7.06
C SER A 357 -2.28 -30.88 5.73
N GLU A 358 -2.83 -30.03 4.87
CA GLU A 358 -2.31 -29.75 3.52
C GLU A 358 -2.03 -28.26 3.29
N ALA A 359 -2.44 -27.40 4.23
CA ALA A 359 -2.21 -25.98 4.19
C ALA A 359 -0.72 -25.64 4.02
N GLN A 360 -0.44 -24.64 3.19
CA GLN A 360 0.90 -24.10 2.94
C GLN A 360 1.00 -22.66 3.48
N PRO A 361 2.20 -22.14 3.75
CA PRO A 361 2.40 -20.73 4.03
C PRO A 361 1.80 -19.85 2.93
N SER A 362 1.24 -18.71 3.34
CA SER A 362 0.65 -17.71 2.44
C SER A 362 1.34 -16.38 2.62
N LEU A 363 1.75 -15.74 1.54
CA LEU A 363 2.29 -14.38 1.61
C LEU A 363 1.13 -13.39 1.45
N ILE A 364 0.59 -12.93 2.58
CA ILE A 364 -0.52 -11.98 2.58
C ILE A 364 0.04 -10.56 2.46
N GLN A 365 -0.43 -9.86 1.42
CA GLN A 365 -0.11 -8.47 1.11
C GLN A 365 -1.22 -7.55 1.61
N VAL A 366 -0.83 -6.34 2.00
CA VAL A 366 -1.73 -5.26 2.42
C VAL A 366 -1.67 -4.16 1.37
N PHE A 367 -2.83 -3.65 1.01
CA PHE A 367 -3.03 -2.65 -0.03
C PHE A 367 -3.69 -1.42 0.56
N THR A 368 -3.28 -0.22 0.16
CA THR A 368 -4.09 0.99 0.38
C THR A 368 -5.27 1.02 -0.58
N VAL A 369 -6.34 1.68 -0.15
CA VAL A 369 -7.56 1.90 -0.91
C VAL A 369 -7.94 3.38 -0.76
N ASP A 370 -8.32 4.05 -1.85
CA ASP A 370 -8.70 5.47 -1.79
C ASP A 370 -10.20 5.66 -1.52
N GLU A 371 -11.03 4.84 -2.16
CA GLU A 371 -12.48 4.96 -2.10
C GLU A 371 -13.06 4.51 -0.76
N ASP A 372 -14.08 5.24 -0.31
CA ASP A 372 -14.87 4.85 0.85
C ASP A 372 -15.82 3.69 0.50
N TRP A 373 -16.13 2.86 1.48
CA TRP A 373 -17.00 1.70 1.29
C TRP A 373 -17.87 1.45 2.52
N ASN A 374 -18.99 0.77 2.32
CA ASN A 374 -19.94 0.43 3.39
C ASN A 374 -20.01 -1.08 3.56
N GLU A 375 -19.74 -1.54 4.78
CA GLU A 375 -19.78 -2.95 5.15
C GLU A 375 -21.08 -3.66 4.73
N ASN A 376 -22.24 -3.00 4.86
CA ASN A 376 -23.56 -3.59 4.54
C ASN A 376 -23.82 -3.75 3.03
N THR A 377 -22.97 -3.16 2.19
CA THR A 377 -23.11 -3.26 0.73
C THR A 377 -21.84 -3.77 0.06
N LEU A 378 -20.77 -4.02 0.82
CA LEU A 378 -19.48 -4.45 0.28
C LEU A 378 -19.61 -5.87 -0.30
N VAL A 379 -19.35 -6.00 -1.59
CA VAL A 379 -19.35 -7.26 -2.35
C VAL A 379 -18.15 -7.29 -3.29
N TRP A 380 -17.84 -8.43 -3.89
CA TRP A 380 -16.67 -8.54 -4.79
C TRP A 380 -16.70 -7.52 -5.94
N ASN A 381 -17.87 -7.34 -6.56
CA ASN A 381 -18.05 -6.51 -7.75
C ASN A 381 -18.07 -5.00 -7.47
N ASN A 382 -18.22 -4.56 -6.22
CA ASN A 382 -18.19 -3.14 -5.86
C ASN A 382 -17.10 -2.79 -4.85
N ALA A 383 -16.25 -3.76 -4.50
CA ALA A 383 -15.17 -3.53 -3.58
C ALA A 383 -14.15 -2.58 -4.25
N PRO A 384 -13.71 -1.52 -3.55
CA PRO A 384 -12.72 -0.60 -4.09
C PRO A 384 -11.46 -1.29 -4.62
N LEU A 385 -10.90 -0.75 -5.70
CA LEU A 385 -9.64 -1.25 -6.24
C LEU A 385 -8.45 -0.89 -5.34
N ALA A 386 -7.43 -1.76 -5.36
CA ALA A 386 -6.18 -1.47 -4.69
C ALA A 386 -5.46 -0.29 -5.36
N VAL A 387 -4.98 0.64 -4.52
CA VAL A 387 -4.12 1.73 -4.95
C VAL A 387 -2.67 1.29 -4.96
N GLU A 388 -2.14 0.80 -3.84
CA GLU A 388 -0.75 0.38 -3.72
C GLU A 388 -0.59 -0.78 -2.73
N ASN A 389 0.19 -1.81 -3.08
CA ASN A 389 0.60 -2.85 -2.13
C ASN A 389 1.75 -2.35 -1.26
N VAL A 390 1.47 -2.08 0.01
CA VAL A 390 2.36 -1.35 0.93
C VAL A 390 3.10 -2.23 1.92
N ALA A 391 2.58 -3.43 2.21
CA ALA A 391 3.20 -4.35 3.15
C ALA A 391 2.92 -5.81 2.79
N ARG A 392 3.72 -6.74 3.33
CA ARG A 392 3.49 -8.17 3.16
C ARG A 392 4.14 -8.98 4.28
N THR A 393 3.48 -10.06 4.69
CA THR A 393 3.97 -10.97 5.74
C THR A 393 3.63 -12.41 5.40
N TRP A 394 4.59 -13.32 5.60
CA TRP A 394 4.34 -14.76 5.51
C TRP A 394 3.50 -15.23 6.68
N VAL A 395 2.46 -15.98 6.37
CA VAL A 395 1.51 -16.52 7.34
C VAL A 395 1.60 -18.04 7.31
N ASP A 396 2.30 -18.60 8.28
CA ASP A 396 2.43 -20.05 8.41
C ASP A 396 1.14 -20.69 8.90
N PRO A 397 0.77 -21.87 8.37
CA PRO A 397 -0.39 -22.59 8.82
C PRO A 397 -0.35 -22.94 10.31
N ILE A 398 -1.49 -22.80 10.97
CA ILE A 398 -1.71 -23.42 12.29
C ILE A 398 -1.96 -24.93 12.12
N PRO A 399 -1.15 -25.81 12.76
CA PRO A 399 -1.38 -27.25 12.72
C PRO A 399 -2.68 -27.64 13.42
N LEU A 400 -3.20 -28.84 13.14
CA LEU A 400 -4.41 -29.34 13.78
C LEU A 400 -4.28 -29.33 15.32
N GLY A 401 -5.21 -28.64 16.01
CA GLY A 401 -5.17 -28.47 17.47
C GLY A 401 -4.19 -27.41 17.97
N GLY A 402 -3.50 -26.68 17.09
CA GLY A 402 -2.64 -25.56 17.43
C GLY A 402 -3.41 -24.35 17.95
N ALA A 403 -2.73 -23.51 18.75
CA ALA A 403 -3.31 -22.27 19.25
C ALA A 403 -3.25 -21.15 18.19
N GLY A 404 -4.26 -20.27 18.21
CA GLY A 404 -4.26 -19.04 17.41
C GLY A 404 -3.14 -18.08 17.82
N LYS A 405 -2.65 -17.29 16.86
CA LYS A 405 -1.50 -16.39 17.01
C LYS A 405 -1.78 -15.06 16.30
N TYR A 406 -1.09 -14.00 16.72
CA TYR A 406 -1.11 -12.74 15.98
C TYR A 406 -0.16 -12.81 14.80
N VAL A 407 -0.57 -12.18 13.70
CA VAL A 407 0.24 -11.89 12.52
C VAL A 407 0.27 -10.38 12.37
N THR A 408 1.44 -9.84 12.04
CA THR A 408 1.63 -8.39 11.97
C THR A 408 2.16 -7.93 10.61
N TRP A 409 1.82 -6.70 10.26
CA TRP A 409 2.30 -6.00 9.06
C TRP A 409 2.74 -4.60 9.45
N ASP A 410 3.91 -4.18 8.97
CA ASP A 410 4.39 -2.80 9.11
C ASP A 410 3.62 -1.90 8.14
N LEU A 411 2.81 -0.99 8.68
CA LEU A 411 2.02 -0.02 7.93
C LEU A 411 2.51 1.42 8.15
N SER A 412 3.74 1.61 8.64
CA SER A 412 4.27 2.92 9.02
C SER A 412 4.15 3.94 7.89
N GLY A 413 4.49 3.56 6.66
CA GLY A 413 4.37 4.44 5.49
C GLY A 413 2.93 4.79 5.14
N ALA A 414 2.04 3.79 5.09
CA ALA A 414 0.64 3.98 4.74
C ALA A 414 -0.11 4.84 5.78
N VAL A 415 0.17 4.65 7.08
CA VAL A 415 -0.38 5.48 8.15
C VAL A 415 0.15 6.91 8.06
N ALA A 416 1.46 7.08 7.79
CA ALA A 416 2.05 8.42 7.63
C ALA A 416 1.40 9.20 6.50
N GLU A 417 1.16 8.55 5.36
CA GLU A 417 0.49 9.16 4.21
C GLU A 417 -0.98 9.47 4.49
N ALA A 418 -1.75 8.51 5.00
CA ALA A 418 -3.16 8.72 5.33
C ALA A 418 -3.36 9.86 6.34
N TYR A 419 -2.54 9.86 7.41
CA TYR A 419 -2.56 10.92 8.43
C TYR A 419 -2.19 12.29 7.85
N ALA A 420 -1.14 12.38 7.03
CA ALA A 420 -0.73 13.63 6.39
C ALA A 420 -1.81 14.19 5.45
N ASN A 421 -2.60 13.32 4.82
CA ASN A 421 -3.72 13.68 3.96
C ASN A 421 -5.05 13.91 4.73
N GLY A 422 -5.04 13.77 6.06
CA GLY A 422 -6.25 13.90 6.89
C GLY A 422 -7.32 12.86 6.56
N GLN A 423 -6.92 11.68 6.07
CA GLN A 423 -7.81 10.59 5.67
C GLN A 423 -7.76 9.45 6.70
N PRO A 424 -8.82 8.64 6.81
CA PRO A 424 -8.72 7.35 7.48
C PRO A 424 -7.77 6.42 6.71
N LEU A 425 -7.19 5.45 7.40
CA LEU A 425 -6.41 4.39 6.75
C LEU A 425 -7.38 3.32 6.24
N ARG A 426 -7.62 3.28 4.93
CA ARG A 426 -8.42 2.23 4.27
C ARG A 426 -7.50 1.20 3.64
N LEU A 427 -7.75 -0.07 3.93
CA LEU A 427 -6.90 -1.18 3.50
C LEU A 427 -7.72 -2.29 2.85
N ALA A 428 -7.07 -2.98 1.92
CA ALA A 428 -7.43 -4.33 1.51
C ALA A 428 -6.30 -5.31 1.84
N LEU A 429 -6.61 -6.59 2.06
CA LEU A 429 -5.65 -7.66 2.27
C LEU A 429 -5.95 -8.80 1.31
N TYR A 430 -4.92 -9.27 0.61
CA TYR A 430 -5.03 -10.35 -0.35
C TYR A 430 -3.69 -11.10 -0.54
N SER A 431 -3.70 -12.22 -1.24
CA SER A 431 -2.47 -13.00 -1.54
C SER A 431 -2.38 -13.39 -3.02
N ALA A 432 -1.16 -13.68 -3.47
CA ALA A 432 -0.86 -14.20 -4.81
C ALA A 432 -0.69 -15.73 -4.80
N ASP A 433 -1.22 -16.41 -3.78
CA ASP A 433 -0.94 -17.82 -3.51
C ASP A 433 -1.37 -18.73 -4.67
N SER A 434 -0.64 -19.85 -4.82
CA SER A 434 -0.94 -20.88 -5.81
C SER A 434 -1.57 -22.14 -5.23
N ALA A 435 -1.31 -22.43 -3.95
CA ALA A 435 -1.72 -23.68 -3.31
C ALA A 435 -3.24 -23.73 -3.05
N ARG A 436 -3.85 -24.90 -3.24
CA ARG A 436 -5.30 -25.11 -3.04
C ARG A 436 -5.77 -24.79 -1.61
N HIS A 437 -5.00 -25.17 -0.61
CA HIS A 437 -5.35 -24.99 0.80
C HIS A 437 -4.66 -23.74 1.40
N SER A 438 -4.68 -22.64 0.65
CA SER A 438 -4.03 -21.37 1.01
C SER A 438 -4.82 -20.54 2.03
N GLY A 439 -6.13 -20.75 2.20
CA GLY A 439 -6.97 -19.89 3.03
C GLY A 439 -6.48 -19.75 4.47
N LYS A 440 -6.41 -18.52 4.96
CA LYS A 440 -6.03 -18.14 6.32
C LYS A 440 -7.17 -17.39 6.99
N TYR A 441 -7.54 -17.83 8.20
CA TYR A 441 -8.71 -17.34 8.91
C TYR A 441 -8.30 -16.46 10.09
N PHE A 442 -8.86 -15.25 10.14
CA PHE A 442 -8.60 -14.28 11.18
C PHE A 442 -9.90 -13.79 11.83
N SER A 443 -9.79 -13.27 13.05
CA SER A 443 -10.90 -12.59 13.72
C SER A 443 -11.21 -11.26 13.04
N SER A 444 -12.49 -10.94 12.86
CA SER A 444 -12.97 -9.62 12.38
C SER A 444 -13.12 -8.62 13.53
N SER A 445 -13.50 -7.39 13.20
CA SER A 445 -13.96 -6.37 14.17
C SER A 445 -15.12 -6.86 15.03
N GLU A 446 -15.94 -7.77 14.51
CA GLU A 446 -17.10 -8.30 15.21
C GLU A 446 -16.81 -9.50 16.11
N ALA A 447 -15.56 -9.97 16.14
CA ALA A 447 -15.15 -11.05 17.01
C ALA A 447 -15.56 -10.80 18.48
N GLY A 448 -16.18 -11.80 19.11
CA GLY A 448 -16.71 -11.70 20.46
C GLY A 448 -15.64 -11.57 21.55
N VAL A 449 -14.38 -11.89 21.24
CA VAL A 449 -13.24 -11.68 22.13
C VAL A 449 -12.51 -10.43 21.68
N SER A 450 -12.74 -9.31 22.37
CA SER A 450 -12.29 -7.98 21.94
C SER A 450 -10.80 -7.91 21.63
N ILE A 451 -9.94 -8.49 22.48
CA ILE A 451 -8.48 -8.45 22.27
C ILE A 451 -8.03 -9.09 20.95
N ARG A 452 -8.84 -10.00 20.36
CA ARG A 452 -8.52 -10.68 19.09
C ARG A 452 -8.91 -9.89 17.84
N ARG A 453 -9.62 -8.78 17.99
CA ARG A 453 -10.03 -7.93 16.86
C ARG A 453 -8.81 -7.30 16.18
N PRO A 454 -8.88 -7.00 14.87
CA PRO A 454 -7.83 -6.25 14.17
C PRO A 454 -7.47 -4.98 14.94
N THR A 455 -6.16 -4.74 15.09
CA THR A 455 -5.62 -3.65 15.89
C THR A 455 -4.56 -2.91 15.10
N LEU A 456 -4.66 -1.59 15.04
CA LEU A 456 -3.59 -0.73 14.54
C LEU A 456 -2.91 -0.04 15.72
N GLU A 457 -1.62 -0.28 15.91
CA GLU A 457 -0.79 0.39 16.91
C GLU A 457 0.13 1.38 16.22
N ILE A 458 0.14 2.64 16.66
CA ILE A 458 0.84 3.75 16.01
C ILE A 458 1.72 4.44 17.05
N ALA A 459 3.04 4.36 16.88
CA ALA A 459 3.99 5.18 17.62
C ALA A 459 4.24 6.47 16.85
N TYR A 460 4.08 7.62 17.52
CA TYR A 460 4.22 8.93 16.90
C TYR A 460 5.00 9.89 17.79
N GLY A 461 5.49 10.96 17.17
CA GLY A 461 6.20 12.03 17.87
C GLY A 461 6.10 13.36 17.14
N SER A 462 6.51 14.43 17.82
CA SER A 462 6.43 15.80 17.31
C SER A 462 7.10 15.91 15.93
N ALA A 463 6.34 16.32 14.91
CA ALA A 463 6.88 16.54 13.57
C ALA A 463 7.74 17.81 13.50
N TYR A 464 7.58 18.74 14.44
CA TYR A 464 8.30 20.00 14.50
C TYR A 464 9.01 20.17 15.85
N GLY A 465 10.20 20.78 15.86
CA GLY A 465 10.93 21.11 17.08
C GLY A 465 12.41 20.72 17.03
N PHE A 466 12.97 20.31 18.16
CA PHE A 466 14.37 19.90 18.24
C PHE A 466 14.57 18.80 19.28
N ALA A 467 15.67 18.06 19.13
CA ALA A 467 16.17 17.09 20.10
C ALA A 467 17.42 17.64 20.81
N VAL A 468 17.57 17.31 22.10
CA VAL A 468 18.73 17.70 22.92
C VAL A 468 19.43 16.45 23.43
N SER A 469 20.74 16.37 23.26
CA SER A 469 21.56 15.25 23.73
C SER A 469 22.88 15.72 24.34
N SER A 470 23.48 14.89 25.19
CA SER A 470 24.81 15.08 25.76
C SER A 470 25.45 13.71 25.94
N THR A 471 26.69 13.55 25.49
CA THR A 471 27.47 12.32 25.68
C THR A 471 28.89 12.71 26.11
N PRO A 472 29.30 12.46 27.36
CA PRO A 472 28.55 11.79 28.43
C PRO A 472 27.46 12.68 29.07
N ARG A 473 26.47 12.05 29.74
CA ARG A 473 25.52 12.75 30.64
C ARG A 473 26.00 12.81 32.10
N LEU A 474 26.92 11.93 32.47
CA LEU A 474 27.54 11.86 33.79
C LEU A 474 29.02 12.23 33.67
N GLN A 475 29.49 13.17 34.47
CA GLN A 475 30.91 13.48 34.62
C GLN A 475 31.30 13.47 36.10
N THR A 476 32.59 13.30 36.35
CA THR A 476 33.18 13.34 37.69
C THR A 476 34.00 14.61 37.88
N ALA A 477 33.98 15.18 39.09
CA ALA A 477 34.88 16.26 39.48
C ALA A 477 35.33 16.09 40.93
N ASP A 478 36.49 16.65 41.27
CA ASP A 478 36.90 16.79 42.67
C ASP A 478 36.07 17.90 43.35
N PRO A 479 35.97 17.92 44.69
CA PRO A 479 35.26 18.97 45.38
C PRO A 479 35.83 20.36 45.07
N GLY A 480 34.99 21.27 44.59
CA GLY A 480 35.40 22.62 44.21
C GLY A 480 35.76 22.77 42.73
N ASP A 481 35.93 21.65 42.01
CA ASP A 481 36.22 21.65 40.59
C ASP A 481 34.94 21.68 39.73
N ALA A 482 35.15 21.81 38.43
CA ALA A 482 34.09 21.89 37.44
C ALA A 482 34.20 20.80 36.37
N ALA A 483 33.05 20.41 35.82
CA ALA A 483 32.96 19.56 34.64
C ALA A 483 32.22 20.28 33.51
N GLN A 484 32.61 19.96 32.28
CA GLN A 484 32.03 20.55 31.06
C GLN A 484 31.17 19.53 30.31
N TYR A 485 30.00 19.98 29.85
CA TYR A 485 29.04 19.16 29.11
C TYR A 485 28.75 19.83 27.78
N GLN A 486 28.89 19.08 26.68
CA GLN A 486 28.49 19.54 25.36
C GLN A 486 27.05 19.08 25.10
N LEU A 487 26.11 20.02 25.11
CA LEU A 487 24.77 19.78 24.60
C LEU A 487 24.79 19.88 23.08
N ASN A 488 24.29 18.86 22.39
CA ASN A 488 24.06 18.86 20.95
C ASN A 488 22.56 19.00 20.68
N ILE A 489 22.21 19.91 19.77
CA ILE A 489 20.85 20.27 19.42
C ILE A 489 20.65 19.97 17.94
N SER A 490 19.73 19.06 17.64
CA SER A 490 19.39 18.64 16.28
C SER A 490 17.96 19.07 15.95
N PRO A 491 17.70 19.63 14.75
CA PRO A 491 16.36 20.03 14.35
C PRO A 491 15.46 18.81 14.04
N THR A 492 14.16 19.01 14.16
CA THR A 492 13.08 18.10 13.75
C THR A 492 12.12 18.86 12.82
N GLY A 493 11.78 18.28 11.68
CA GLY A 493 10.83 18.84 10.69
C GLY A 493 11.11 20.26 10.22
N GLY A 494 12.37 20.57 9.90
CA GLY A 494 12.74 21.88 9.34
C GLY A 494 12.84 23.01 10.36
N PHE A 495 12.76 22.73 11.66
CA PHE A 495 12.99 23.70 12.72
C PHE A 495 14.35 24.40 12.56
N ASP A 496 14.34 25.71 12.36
CA ASP A 496 15.52 26.55 12.15
C ASP A 496 15.57 27.74 13.13
N THR A 497 14.68 27.74 14.13
CA THR A 497 14.61 28.81 15.11
C THR A 497 15.69 28.67 16.17
N ALA A 498 16.25 29.80 16.60
CA ALA A 498 17.26 29.81 17.64
C ALA A 498 16.69 29.40 19.00
N VAL A 499 17.34 28.45 19.67
CA VAL A 499 16.97 27.96 21.01
C VAL A 499 17.79 28.64 22.11
N THR A 500 17.17 28.81 23.26
CA THR A 500 17.75 29.36 24.49
C THR A 500 17.82 28.30 25.58
N PHE A 501 18.63 28.54 26.62
CA PHE A 501 18.99 27.54 27.62
C PHE A 501 18.81 28.13 29.00
N GLN A 502 18.16 27.39 29.90
CA GLN A 502 17.93 27.77 31.27
C GLN A 502 18.12 26.57 32.18
N ALA A 503 18.55 26.82 33.42
CA ALA A 503 18.63 25.81 34.46
C ALA A 503 18.04 26.40 35.76
N PRO A 504 17.33 25.61 36.57
CA PRO A 504 16.94 26.05 37.90
C PRO A 504 18.17 26.11 38.81
N THR A 505 18.02 26.76 39.97
CA THR A 505 19.04 26.68 41.02
C THR A 505 19.08 25.26 41.58
N VAL A 506 20.27 24.65 41.60
CA VAL A 506 20.51 23.33 42.20
C VAL A 506 21.45 23.51 43.39
N SER A 507 21.04 23.03 44.56
CA SER A 507 21.84 23.19 45.78
C SER A 507 23.18 22.45 45.68
N GLY A 508 24.28 23.14 45.95
CA GLY A 508 25.63 22.56 46.01
C GLY A 508 26.40 22.59 44.70
N VAL A 509 25.81 23.09 43.61
CA VAL A 509 26.52 23.35 42.35
C VAL A 509 26.16 24.70 41.75
N THR A 510 27.15 25.35 41.14
CA THR A 510 26.98 26.53 40.30
C THR A 510 26.98 26.11 38.83
N ILE A 511 25.97 26.55 38.08
CA ILE A 511 25.76 26.20 36.67
C ILE A 511 26.06 27.45 35.82
N ASP A 512 27.10 27.37 34.99
CA ASP A 512 27.45 28.41 34.02
C ASP A 512 26.97 28.01 32.62
N ILE A 513 26.05 28.80 32.08
CA ILE A 513 25.53 28.68 30.72
C ILE A 513 25.94 29.96 29.98
N PRO A 514 26.89 29.90 29.03
CA PRO A 514 27.31 31.06 28.26
C PRO A 514 26.13 31.76 27.59
N ALA A 515 26.16 33.09 27.52
CA ALA A 515 25.12 33.87 26.83
C ALA A 515 25.04 33.51 25.33
N GLY A 516 23.86 33.69 24.73
CA GLY A 516 23.60 33.43 23.31
C GLY A 516 22.69 32.23 23.06
N SER A 517 22.06 32.24 21.89
CA SER A 517 21.19 31.18 21.40
C SER A 517 21.93 30.23 20.45
N VAL A 518 21.36 29.05 20.20
CA VAL A 518 21.86 28.11 19.20
C VAL A 518 20.78 27.88 18.16
N THR A 519 21.07 28.11 16.88
CA THR A 519 20.20 27.66 15.79
C THR A 519 20.53 26.21 15.46
N PRO A 520 19.57 25.26 15.54
CA PRO A 520 19.84 23.88 15.17
C PRO A 520 20.14 23.74 13.65
N PRO A 521 21.05 22.83 13.25
CA PRO A 521 21.88 21.99 14.10
C PRO A 521 23.03 22.80 14.75
N GLY A 522 23.29 22.54 16.03
CA GLY A 522 24.36 23.23 16.76
C GLY A 522 24.66 22.60 18.11
N SER A 523 25.61 23.17 18.85
CA SER A 523 25.96 22.70 20.19
C SER A 523 26.24 23.85 21.15
N LYS A 524 26.16 23.56 22.45
CA LYS A 524 26.46 24.51 23.52
C LYS A 524 27.21 23.83 24.66
N MET A 525 28.29 24.46 25.11
CA MET A 525 29.05 24.03 26.28
C MET A 525 28.41 24.60 27.56
N ILE A 526 28.20 23.74 28.55
CA ILE A 526 27.72 24.11 29.89
C ILE A 526 28.77 23.66 30.91
N THR A 527 29.07 24.50 31.89
CA THR A 527 30.01 24.18 32.97
C THR A 527 29.24 24.05 34.28
N ILE A 528 29.42 22.93 34.98
CA ILE A 528 28.85 22.70 36.31
C ILE A 528 30.01 22.64 37.30
N THR A 529 29.99 23.53 38.30
CA THR A 529 31.04 23.64 39.33
C THR A 529 30.48 23.21 40.67
N HIS A 530 31.22 22.40 41.43
CA HIS A 530 30.82 22.04 42.79
C HIS A 530 31.16 23.17 43.78
N ASP A 531 30.18 23.60 44.59
CA ASP A 531 30.33 24.81 45.41
C ASP A 531 31.15 24.60 46.70
N ASN A 532 31.34 23.35 47.13
CA ASN A 532 31.99 23.03 48.41
C ASN A 532 33.33 22.31 48.23
N PRO A 533 34.47 23.02 48.22
CA PRO A 533 35.80 22.40 48.09
C PRO A 533 36.20 21.53 49.28
N SER A 534 35.49 21.59 50.40
CA SER A 534 35.81 20.83 51.62
C SER A 534 35.02 19.53 51.78
N GLN A 535 34.17 19.18 50.80
CA GLN A 535 33.35 17.98 50.88
C GLN A 535 34.19 16.71 50.83
N THR A 536 34.02 15.83 51.82
CA THR A 536 34.72 14.54 51.89
C THR A 536 33.84 13.34 51.54
N ALA A 537 32.52 13.49 51.61
CA ALA A 537 31.56 12.46 51.21
C ALA A 537 31.25 12.54 49.70
N GLY A 538 30.93 11.40 49.08
CA GLY A 538 30.47 11.36 47.71
C GLY A 538 29.09 12.02 47.54
N GLY A 539 28.90 12.78 46.46
CA GLY A 539 27.62 13.43 46.12
C GLY A 539 27.32 13.32 44.63
N LEU A 540 26.07 13.04 44.28
CA LEU A 540 25.57 13.05 42.91
C LEU A 540 24.58 14.21 42.74
N TYR A 541 24.89 15.14 41.85
CA TYR A 541 24.08 16.32 41.60
C TYR A 541 23.39 16.18 40.24
N ALA A 542 22.06 16.14 40.26
CA ALA A 542 21.23 16.13 39.07
C ALA A 542 20.91 17.58 38.67
N VAL A 543 21.26 17.95 37.44
CA VAL A 543 21.13 19.31 36.91
C VAL A 543 20.26 19.28 35.66
N PRO A 544 18.97 19.66 35.77
CA PRO A 544 18.09 19.74 34.60
C PRO A 544 18.37 21.04 33.81
N ILE A 545 18.65 20.90 32.52
CA ILE A 545 18.78 22.01 31.58
C ILE A 545 17.53 22.02 30.69
N THR A 546 16.78 23.12 30.72
CA THR A 546 15.65 23.37 29.82
C THR A 546 16.12 24.18 28.62
N VAL A 547 15.78 23.69 27.43
CA VAL A 547 16.07 24.32 26.14
C VAL A 547 14.75 24.72 25.51
N SER A 548 14.60 25.97 25.10
CA SER A 548 13.33 26.53 24.59
C SER A 548 13.53 27.33 23.30
N GLY A 549 12.65 27.13 22.32
CA GLY A 549 12.62 27.90 21.06
C GLY A 549 11.32 27.65 20.28
N ASP A 550 10.75 28.71 19.70
CA ASP A 550 9.46 28.70 18.99
C ASP A 550 8.31 27.98 19.74
N GLY A 551 8.20 28.21 21.05
CA GLY A 551 7.18 27.56 21.89
C GLY A 551 7.45 26.09 22.20
N VAL A 552 8.50 25.48 21.64
CA VAL A 552 8.94 24.11 21.96
C VAL A 552 9.93 24.14 23.11
N GLU A 553 9.68 23.31 24.13
CA GLU A 553 10.60 23.12 25.26
C GLU A 553 11.05 21.66 25.36
N ARG A 554 12.33 21.46 25.73
CA ARG A 554 12.94 20.15 26.01
C ARG A 554 13.84 20.25 27.22
N THR A 555 13.80 19.25 28.10
CA THR A 555 14.67 19.20 29.29
C THR A 555 15.62 18.00 29.20
N ILE A 556 16.90 18.21 29.49
CA ILE A 556 17.91 17.16 29.64
C ILE A 556 18.52 17.22 31.04
N GLU A 557 18.65 16.07 31.71
CA GLU A 557 19.30 15.98 33.01
C GLU A 557 20.78 15.60 32.84
N LEU A 558 21.66 16.44 33.40
CA LEU A 558 23.09 16.21 33.49
C LEU A 558 23.46 15.83 34.93
N TYR A 559 24.47 14.98 35.09
CA TYR A 559 24.89 14.51 36.40
C TYR A 559 26.35 14.85 36.67
N LEU A 560 26.63 15.50 37.79
CA LEU A 560 27.98 15.68 38.33
C LEU A 560 28.16 14.76 39.54
N LEU A 561 29.13 13.84 39.47
CA LEU A 561 29.54 13.00 40.60
C LEU A 561 30.80 13.58 41.24
N VAL A 562 30.69 14.00 42.51
CA VAL A 562 31.80 14.58 43.28
C VAL A 562 32.23 13.61 44.35
N ASN A 563 33.54 13.29 44.42
CA ASN A 563 34.11 12.37 45.42
C ASN A 563 33.40 11.00 45.52
N GLY A 564 32.64 10.62 44.49
CA GLY A 564 31.99 9.33 44.38
C GLY A 564 32.79 8.39 43.51
N SER A 565 32.56 7.09 43.67
CA SER A 565 33.10 6.08 42.75
C SER A 565 31.95 5.46 41.96
N GLN A 566 32.16 5.27 40.66
CA GLN A 566 31.26 4.51 39.81
C GLN A 566 31.77 3.07 39.77
N GLN A 567 31.00 2.15 40.34
CA GLN A 567 31.30 0.72 40.26
C GLN A 567 30.39 0.08 39.21
N PHE A 568 31.00 -0.46 38.15
CA PHE A 568 30.28 -1.30 37.19
C PHE A 568 30.16 -2.70 37.78
N LEU A 569 28.95 -3.06 38.18
CA LEU A 569 28.66 -4.45 38.56
C LEU A 569 28.70 -5.31 37.29
N PRO A 570 29.20 -6.56 37.37
CA PRO A 570 29.18 -7.46 36.23
C PRO A 570 27.75 -7.66 35.73
N LEU A 571 27.58 -7.66 34.41
CA LEU A 571 26.31 -7.93 33.76
C LEU A 571 25.85 -9.34 34.13
N VAL A 572 24.76 -9.49 34.88
CA VAL A 572 24.12 -10.79 35.07
C VAL A 572 23.22 -11.02 33.86
N GLN A 573 23.76 -11.70 32.85
CA GLN A 573 22.96 -12.26 31.77
C GLN A 573 22.10 -13.39 32.35
N ARG A 574 20.78 -13.31 32.20
CA ARG A 574 19.85 -14.43 32.42
C ARG A 574 19.29 -14.89 31.10
#